data_AF-A0A7C6AYV8-F1
#
_entry.id   AF-A0A7C6AYV8-F1
#
_cell.length_a   1.000
_cell.length_b   1.000
_cell.length_c   1.000
_cell.angle_alpha   90.00
_cell.angle_beta   90.00
_cell.angle_gamma   90.00
#
_symmetry.space_group_name_H-M   'P 1'
#
loop_
_entity.id
_entity.type
_entity.pdbx_description
1 polymer ?
#
loop_
_entity_poly.entity_id
_entity_poly.type
_entity_poly.pdbx_seq_one_letter_code
_entity_poly.pdbx_strand_id
1 'polypeptide(L)'
;NIIFNGPLKKQQDLGIAFSGGAIVNLDSMTEVTFLCDWVKKHPGVRPLVGLRININLTGDDGKSRVQDGLKAGRFGFSGGNLDSAVEKLAASGVELVSLHGHSSSNDRSVENFRTICSTLCSVREHYSLDKLRYFNVGGGFFGNVPKQLIGREVPTFDMYAAAIAETLLADPWVRENRPTLVAEPGVSVVADSMSFYTKIHSRKTVADEKNFITVDGSVFNVKPTMHPYNMLYRYLPAQTVAGEELLCDVVGSTCMEKDVILREILLPDPQPGDYIEIRNTGAYTIVMTPPFINLAPAIVAPDGKGDFELLREAQSVDQFLACYNLRTPAQ
;
A
#
# COMPACT_ATOMS: atom_id res chain seq x y z
N ASN A 1 12.20 8.21 13.45
CA ASN A 1 12.34 7.05 12.55
C ASN A 1 11.50 7.25 11.31
N ILE A 2 11.95 8.09 10.37
CA ILE A 2 11.26 8.34 9.09
C ILE A 2 12.16 7.78 7.97
N ILE A 3 11.56 7.03 7.05
CA ILE A 3 12.21 6.53 5.83
C ILE A 3 11.46 7.12 4.64
N PHE A 4 12.18 7.83 3.76
CA PHE A 4 11.59 8.50 2.61
C PHE A 4 11.91 7.75 1.33
N ASN A 5 10.89 7.08 0.79
CA ASN A 5 10.91 6.36 -0.49
C ASN A 5 10.21 7.15 -1.60
N GLY A 6 10.29 6.64 -2.82
CA GLY A 6 9.51 7.11 -3.97
C GLY A 6 10.38 7.45 -5.17
N PRO A 7 9.88 7.28 -6.41
CA PRO A 7 10.65 7.55 -7.63
C PRO A 7 10.79 9.05 -7.96
N LEU A 8 9.98 9.89 -7.32
CA LEU A 8 9.92 11.32 -7.55
C LEU A 8 9.91 12.01 -6.20
N LYS A 9 11.09 12.40 -5.73
CA LYS A 9 11.25 13.27 -4.56
C LYS A 9 11.63 14.66 -5.04
N LYS A 10 10.84 15.68 -4.71
CA LYS A 10 11.16 17.05 -5.12
C LYS A 10 12.41 17.51 -4.34
N GLN A 11 13.19 18.39 -4.96
CA GLN A 11 14.42 18.91 -4.34
C GLN A 11 14.16 19.59 -2.98
N GLN A 12 13.04 20.30 -2.84
CA GLN A 12 12.63 20.90 -1.58
C GLN A 12 12.36 19.83 -0.50
N ASP A 13 11.60 18.78 -0.85
CA ASP A 13 11.27 17.69 0.07
C ASP A 13 12.52 16.91 0.49
N LEU A 14 13.45 16.69 -0.46
CA LEU A 14 14.75 16.10 -0.18
C LEU A 14 15.57 16.95 0.81
N GLY A 15 15.62 18.26 0.61
CA GLY A 15 16.31 19.17 1.52
C GLY A 15 15.75 19.13 2.95
N ILE A 16 14.42 19.06 3.09
CA ILE A 16 13.73 18.89 4.37
C ILE A 16 14.10 17.54 4.99
N ALA A 17 14.03 16.45 4.22
CA ALA A 17 14.32 15.10 4.71
C ALA A 17 15.78 14.95 5.18
N PHE A 18 16.74 15.48 4.40
CA PHE A 18 18.16 15.46 4.75
C PHE A 18 18.45 16.24 6.04
N SER A 19 17.84 17.42 6.20
CA SER A 19 18.02 18.26 7.39
C SER A 19 17.29 17.70 8.61
N GLY A 20 16.15 17.04 8.41
CA GLY A 20 15.31 16.45 9.46
C GLY A 20 15.76 15.08 9.95
N GLY A 21 16.85 14.53 9.43
CA GLY A 21 17.40 13.24 9.85
C GLY A 21 16.59 12.03 9.39
N ALA A 22 15.79 12.16 8.33
CA ALA A 22 15.14 11.01 7.70
C ALA A 22 16.16 10.17 6.93
N ILE A 23 15.94 8.85 6.85
CA ILE A 23 16.70 7.97 5.96
C ILE A 23 16.08 8.11 4.57
N VAL A 24 16.83 8.63 3.61
CA VAL A 24 16.35 8.80 2.24
C VAL A 24 16.89 7.67 1.38
N ASN A 25 16.00 6.82 0.88
CA ASN A 25 16.37 5.79 -0.10
C ASN A 25 16.35 6.42 -1.50
N LEU A 26 17.53 6.64 -2.07
CA LEU A 26 17.68 7.20 -3.41
C LEU A 26 17.20 6.18 -4.46
N ASP A 27 16.53 6.68 -5.49
CA ASP A 27 15.93 5.86 -6.55
C ASP A 27 16.54 6.12 -7.94
N SER A 28 17.25 7.26 -8.13
CA SER A 28 17.82 7.64 -9.43
C SER A 28 19.11 8.46 -9.34
N MET A 29 19.88 8.50 -10.43
CA MET A 29 21.10 9.31 -10.52
C MET A 29 20.85 10.83 -10.40
N THR A 30 19.63 11.27 -10.71
CA THR A 30 19.19 12.66 -10.49
C THR A 30 19.18 12.98 -9.00
N GLU A 31 18.64 12.09 -8.16
CA GLU A 31 18.63 12.26 -6.71
C GLU A 31 20.04 12.18 -6.11
N VAL A 32 20.89 11.27 -6.61
CA VAL A 32 22.31 11.18 -6.22
C VAL A 32 23.03 12.48 -6.52
N THR A 33 22.90 13.00 -7.75
CA THR A 33 23.56 14.25 -8.15
C THR A 33 23.10 15.43 -7.30
N PHE A 34 21.80 15.54 -7.06
CA PHE A 34 21.24 16.58 -6.20
C PHE A 34 21.80 16.49 -4.77
N LEU A 35 21.83 15.30 -4.18
CA LEU A 35 22.40 15.09 -2.84
C LEU A 35 23.87 15.51 -2.77
N CYS A 36 24.69 15.10 -3.75
CA CYS A 36 26.11 15.47 -3.81
C CYS A 36 26.32 16.99 -3.86
N ASP A 37 25.48 17.72 -4.60
CA ASP A 37 25.54 19.18 -4.62
C ASP A 37 24.97 19.81 -3.34
N TRP A 38 23.97 19.18 -2.76
CA TRP A 38 23.35 19.61 -1.51
C TRP A 38 24.32 19.54 -0.34
N VAL A 39 25.07 18.44 -0.18
CA VAL A 39 26.04 18.30 0.93
C VAL A 39 27.19 19.31 0.86
N LYS A 40 27.61 19.71 -0.35
CA LYS A 40 28.62 20.78 -0.52
C LYS A 40 28.12 22.13 -0.02
N LYS A 41 26.83 22.42 -0.20
CA LYS A 41 26.19 23.67 0.22
C LYS A 41 25.82 23.70 1.70
N HIS A 42 25.79 22.54 2.37
CA HIS A 42 25.38 22.41 3.76
C HIS A 42 26.48 21.73 4.59
N PRO A 43 27.66 22.37 4.72
CA PRO A 43 28.75 21.83 5.52
C PRO A 43 28.29 21.61 6.96
N GLY A 44 28.62 20.44 7.51
CA GLY A 44 28.24 20.04 8.87
C GLY A 44 27.00 19.15 8.96
N VAL A 45 26.16 19.10 7.91
CA VAL A 45 25.07 18.12 7.86
C VAL A 45 25.61 16.77 7.34
N ARG A 46 25.10 15.67 7.90
CA ARG A 46 25.40 14.30 7.49
C ARG A 46 24.08 13.58 7.18
N PRO A 47 23.56 13.69 5.95
CA PRO A 47 22.28 13.08 5.61
C PRO A 47 22.34 11.56 5.75
N LEU A 48 21.25 10.96 6.23
CA LEU A 48 21.12 9.51 6.31
C LEU A 48 20.59 9.01 4.97
N VAL A 49 21.43 8.27 4.23
CA VAL A 49 21.14 7.92 2.83
C VAL A 49 21.22 6.41 2.64
N GLY A 50 20.24 5.86 1.93
CA GLY A 50 20.28 4.52 1.40
C GLY A 50 20.15 4.47 -0.11
N LEU A 51 20.47 3.32 -0.69
CA LEU A 51 20.18 3.03 -2.10
C LEU A 51 19.04 2.02 -2.19
N ARG A 52 18.07 2.32 -3.04
CA ARG A 52 17.11 1.31 -3.47
C ARG A 52 17.74 0.44 -4.55
N ILE A 53 17.80 -0.86 -4.33
CA ILE A 53 18.35 -1.84 -5.26
C ILE A 53 17.19 -2.43 -6.08
N ASN A 54 17.38 -2.51 -7.40
CA ASN A 54 16.45 -3.22 -8.27
C ASN A 54 16.65 -4.72 -8.08
N ILE A 55 15.58 -5.41 -7.69
CA ILE A 55 15.63 -6.84 -7.37
C ILE A 55 15.11 -7.63 -8.56
N ASN A 56 15.96 -8.48 -9.13
CA ASN A 56 15.55 -9.42 -10.17
C ASN A 56 14.80 -10.59 -9.51
N LEU A 57 13.49 -10.65 -9.71
CA LEU A 57 12.66 -11.77 -9.26
C LEU A 57 12.30 -12.67 -10.45
N THR A 58 13.28 -13.27 -11.09
CA THR A 58 13.05 -14.30 -12.11
C THR A 58 13.17 -15.66 -11.43
N GLY A 59 12.12 -16.49 -11.51
CA GLY A 59 12.16 -17.85 -10.97
C GLY A 59 13.06 -18.77 -11.80
N ASP A 60 13.37 -19.95 -11.26
CA ASP A 60 14.19 -20.98 -11.94
C ASP A 60 13.60 -21.43 -13.27
N ASP A 61 12.28 -21.24 -13.45
CA ASP A 61 11.56 -21.47 -14.71
C ASP A 61 11.73 -20.35 -15.75
N GLY A 62 12.56 -19.35 -15.46
CA GLY A 62 12.82 -18.19 -16.31
C GLY A 62 11.70 -17.16 -16.32
N LYS A 63 10.66 -17.30 -15.47
CA LYS A 63 9.52 -16.37 -15.45
C LYS A 63 9.71 -15.28 -14.41
N SER A 64 9.44 -14.04 -14.82
CA SER A 64 9.41 -12.90 -13.89
C SER A 64 8.23 -13.00 -12.93
N ARG A 65 8.51 -12.69 -11.65
CA ARG A 65 7.56 -12.57 -10.55
C ARG A 65 7.23 -11.11 -10.23
N VAL A 66 7.86 -10.17 -10.93
CA VAL A 66 7.47 -8.75 -10.85
C VAL A 66 6.01 -8.62 -11.29
N GLN A 67 5.26 -7.75 -10.61
CA GLN A 67 3.87 -7.44 -10.91
C GLN A 67 3.67 -7.18 -12.41
N ASP A 68 2.53 -7.63 -12.92
CA ASP A 68 2.14 -7.59 -14.33
C ASP A 68 3.09 -8.35 -15.30
N GLY A 69 3.96 -9.21 -14.78
CA GLY A 69 4.88 -10.01 -15.59
C GLY A 69 6.00 -9.19 -16.23
N LEU A 70 6.27 -7.99 -15.71
CA LEU A 70 7.32 -7.12 -16.21
C LEU A 70 8.69 -7.79 -16.06
N LYS A 71 9.56 -7.66 -17.06
CA LYS A 71 10.91 -8.27 -17.00
C LYS A 71 11.81 -7.64 -15.93
N ALA A 72 11.57 -6.37 -15.61
CA ALA A 72 12.29 -5.65 -14.57
C ALA A 72 11.36 -4.64 -13.89
N GLY A 73 11.58 -4.42 -12.59
CA GLY A 73 10.94 -3.32 -11.88
C GLY A 73 11.48 -1.97 -12.37
N ARG A 74 10.67 -0.92 -12.32
CA ARG A 74 11.07 0.44 -12.76
C ARG A 74 11.86 1.24 -11.71
N PHE A 75 12.17 0.63 -10.57
CA PHE A 75 12.66 1.33 -9.39
C PHE A 75 14.05 0.87 -8.96
N GLY A 76 14.82 1.78 -8.36
CA GLY A 76 16.14 1.49 -7.82
C GLY A 76 17.22 1.25 -8.88
N PHE A 77 18.43 0.98 -8.39
CA PHE A 77 19.65 0.85 -9.18
C PHE A 77 20.01 -0.61 -9.45
N SER A 78 20.64 -0.86 -10.59
CA SER A 78 21.24 -2.13 -10.99
C SER A 78 22.37 -1.91 -12.00
N GLY A 79 23.32 -2.84 -12.08
CA GLY A 79 24.42 -2.81 -13.04
C GLY A 79 25.23 -1.51 -12.97
N GLY A 80 25.66 -0.98 -14.12
CA GLY A 80 26.50 0.22 -14.19
C GLY A 80 25.93 1.49 -13.54
N ASN A 81 24.60 1.59 -13.40
CA ASN A 81 23.97 2.70 -12.68
C ASN A 81 24.18 2.59 -11.17
N LEU A 82 24.23 1.37 -10.63
CA LEU A 82 24.55 1.14 -9.22
C LEU A 82 26.03 1.48 -8.95
N ASP A 83 26.94 1.03 -9.81
CA ASP A 83 28.37 1.37 -9.75
C ASP A 83 28.56 2.89 -9.69
N SER A 84 27.97 3.59 -10.67
CA SER A 84 28.05 5.04 -10.78
C SER A 84 27.48 5.77 -9.55
N ALA A 85 26.39 5.25 -8.96
CA ALA A 85 25.78 5.83 -7.77
C ALA A 85 26.71 5.70 -6.56
N VAL A 86 27.25 4.51 -6.32
CA VAL A 86 28.15 4.23 -5.18
C VAL A 86 29.43 5.07 -5.30
N GLU A 87 30.08 5.07 -6.46
CA GLU A 87 31.30 5.85 -6.71
C GLU A 87 31.08 7.36 -6.46
N LYS A 88 29.98 7.90 -6.99
CA LYS A 88 29.68 9.33 -6.87
C LYS A 88 29.38 9.76 -5.44
N LEU A 89 28.69 8.92 -4.67
CA LEU A 89 28.42 9.16 -3.25
C LEU A 89 29.71 9.10 -2.43
N ALA A 90 30.54 8.08 -2.65
CA ALA A 90 31.83 7.94 -1.98
C ALA A 90 32.76 9.15 -2.27
N ALA A 91 32.86 9.57 -3.53
CA ALA A 91 33.63 10.76 -3.93
C ALA A 91 33.12 12.07 -3.30
N SER A 92 31.85 12.10 -2.89
CA SER A 92 31.23 13.25 -2.20
C SER A 92 31.31 13.15 -0.67
N GLY A 93 31.99 12.14 -0.13
CA GLY A 93 32.09 11.89 1.31
C GLY A 93 30.75 11.51 1.94
N VAL A 94 29.80 11.00 1.14
CA VAL A 94 28.52 10.51 1.64
C VAL A 94 28.64 9.02 1.94
N GLU A 95 28.29 8.65 3.16
CA GLU A 95 28.28 7.26 3.61
C GLU A 95 26.87 6.68 3.48
N LEU A 96 26.78 5.48 2.88
CA LEU A 96 25.53 4.73 2.81
C LEU A 96 25.24 4.07 4.15
N VAL A 97 24.05 4.30 4.68
CA VAL A 97 23.60 3.72 5.95
C VAL A 97 22.52 2.66 5.78
N SER A 98 21.92 2.54 4.59
CA SER A 98 20.83 1.61 4.31
C SER A 98 20.94 1.04 2.90
N LEU A 99 20.64 -0.25 2.73
CA LEU A 99 20.27 -0.83 1.45
C LEU A 99 18.80 -1.22 1.50
N HIS A 100 18.06 -0.83 0.46
CA HIS A 100 16.62 -1.05 0.37
C HIS A 100 16.27 -1.93 -0.84
N GLY A 101 15.66 -3.09 -0.59
CA GLY A 101 15.03 -3.88 -1.63
C GLY A 101 13.53 -3.92 -1.38
N HIS A 102 12.73 -3.54 -2.37
CA HIS A 102 11.28 -3.75 -2.33
C HIS A 102 10.83 -4.28 -3.68
N SER A 103 10.03 -5.33 -3.65
CA SER A 103 9.40 -5.85 -4.85
C SER A 103 7.90 -5.89 -4.71
N SER A 104 7.23 -5.46 -5.77
CA SER A 104 5.80 -5.69 -5.98
C SER A 104 5.68 -6.97 -6.80
N SER A 105 5.30 -8.06 -6.16
CA SER A 105 5.03 -9.35 -6.82
C SER A 105 3.57 -9.75 -6.61
N ASN A 106 3.02 -10.45 -7.60
CA ASN A 106 1.64 -10.95 -7.55
C ASN A 106 1.50 -12.12 -6.56
N ASP A 107 2.53 -12.95 -6.45
CA ASP A 107 2.51 -14.15 -5.60
C ASP A 107 2.79 -13.85 -4.12
N ARG A 108 3.49 -12.73 -3.84
CA ARG A 108 4.00 -12.32 -2.53
C ARG A 108 4.66 -13.49 -1.79
N SER A 109 5.40 -14.31 -2.53
CA SER A 109 6.05 -15.50 -1.98
C SER A 109 7.10 -15.15 -0.93
N VAL A 110 7.33 -16.08 -0.01
CA VAL A 110 8.44 -16.01 0.97
C VAL A 110 9.79 -15.99 0.26
N GLU A 111 9.91 -16.69 -0.87
CA GLU A 111 11.14 -16.76 -1.66
C GLU A 111 11.60 -15.39 -2.17
N ASN A 112 10.67 -14.51 -2.54
CA ASN A 112 11.00 -13.14 -2.94
C ASN A 112 11.83 -12.42 -1.87
N PHE A 113 11.54 -12.65 -0.58
CA PHE A 113 12.29 -12.03 0.51
C PHE A 113 13.67 -12.66 0.70
N ARG A 114 13.85 -13.95 0.42
CA ARG A 114 15.18 -14.57 0.35
C ARG A 114 16.00 -13.94 -0.77
N THR A 115 15.43 -13.81 -1.96
CA THR A 115 16.09 -13.15 -3.09
C THR A 115 16.47 -11.71 -2.77
N ILE A 116 15.56 -10.94 -2.16
CA ILE A 116 15.85 -9.57 -1.69
C ILE A 116 17.06 -9.60 -0.75
N CYS A 117 16.99 -10.36 0.34
CA CYS A 117 18.03 -10.37 1.37
C CYS A 117 19.39 -10.78 0.81
N SER A 118 19.45 -11.87 0.03
CA SER A 118 20.67 -12.32 -0.62
C SER A 118 21.25 -11.25 -1.54
N THR A 119 20.41 -10.57 -2.32
CA THR A 119 20.87 -9.49 -3.21
C THR A 119 21.45 -8.33 -2.42
N LEU A 120 20.81 -7.91 -1.32
CA LEU A 120 21.32 -6.81 -0.50
C LEU A 120 22.65 -7.19 0.19
N CYS A 121 22.79 -8.43 0.66
CA CYS A 121 24.06 -8.95 1.19
C CYS A 121 25.16 -8.92 0.13
N SER A 122 24.90 -9.43 -1.08
CA SER A 122 25.87 -9.43 -2.17
C SER A 122 26.27 -8.01 -2.59
N VAL A 123 25.33 -7.06 -2.64
CA VAL A 123 25.63 -5.64 -2.91
C VAL A 123 26.51 -5.06 -1.80
N ARG A 124 26.20 -5.34 -0.53
CA ARG A 124 27.02 -4.86 0.60
C ARG A 124 28.45 -5.36 0.49
N GLU A 125 28.63 -6.66 0.23
CA GLU A 125 29.94 -7.29 0.09
C GLU A 125 30.71 -6.72 -1.10
N HIS A 126 30.07 -6.66 -2.28
CA HIS A 126 30.71 -6.21 -3.52
C HIS A 126 31.28 -4.79 -3.43
N TYR A 127 30.55 -3.87 -2.79
CA TYR A 127 31.00 -2.48 -2.62
C TYR A 127 31.61 -2.19 -1.24
N SER A 128 31.86 -3.21 -0.41
CA SER A 128 32.45 -3.07 0.94
C SER A 128 31.73 -2.01 1.80
N LEU A 129 30.40 -2.06 1.84
CA LEU A 129 29.57 -1.07 2.55
C LEU A 129 29.48 -1.39 4.05
N ASP A 130 30.61 -1.37 4.75
CA ASP A 130 30.72 -1.81 6.15
C ASP A 130 30.10 -0.85 7.18
N LYS A 131 29.65 0.32 6.73
CA LYS A 131 28.96 1.32 7.57
C LYS A 131 27.43 1.22 7.50
N LEU A 132 26.90 0.23 6.80
CA LEU A 132 25.47 -0.01 6.77
C LEU A 132 24.94 -0.27 8.17
N ARG A 133 23.85 0.41 8.50
CA ARG A 133 23.12 0.25 9.77
C ARG A 133 21.79 -0.44 9.56
N TYR A 134 21.27 -0.43 8.33
CA TYR A 134 19.94 -0.93 7.99
C TYR A 134 19.97 -1.84 6.76
N PHE A 135 19.28 -2.97 6.89
CA PHE A 135 18.74 -3.70 5.74
C PHE A 135 17.25 -3.46 5.69
N ASN A 136 16.79 -2.75 4.67
CA ASN A 136 15.38 -2.49 4.44
C ASN A 136 14.87 -3.46 3.37
N VAL A 137 14.05 -4.43 3.77
CA VAL A 137 13.50 -5.46 2.88
C VAL A 137 12.15 -5.05 2.28
N GLY A 138 11.73 -3.81 2.51
CA GLY A 138 10.52 -3.24 1.96
C GLY A 138 9.25 -3.91 2.50
N GLY A 139 8.14 -3.68 1.80
CA GLY A 139 6.86 -4.33 2.03
C GLY A 139 6.58 -5.47 1.05
N GLY A 140 5.31 -5.85 0.95
CA GLY A 140 4.84 -6.88 0.01
C GLY A 140 4.37 -8.17 0.67
N PHE A 141 4.35 -8.23 2.01
CA PHE A 141 3.79 -9.35 2.76
C PHE A 141 2.29 -9.51 2.52
N PHE A 142 1.80 -10.74 2.63
CA PHE A 142 0.42 -10.93 3.04
C PHE A 142 0.27 -10.54 4.51
N GLY A 143 -0.87 -9.94 4.84
CA GLY A 143 -1.30 -9.79 6.23
C GLY A 143 -2.29 -10.88 6.58
N ASN A 144 -3.14 -10.58 7.56
CA ASN A 144 -4.30 -11.39 7.88
C ASN A 144 -5.36 -11.26 6.76
N VAL A 145 -5.22 -12.07 5.71
CA VAL A 145 -6.17 -12.09 4.59
C VAL A 145 -6.98 -13.38 4.64
N PRO A 146 -8.31 -13.30 4.83
CA PRO A 146 -9.17 -14.47 4.83
C PRO A 146 -9.10 -15.26 3.52
N LYS A 147 -9.05 -16.59 3.63
CA LYS A 147 -9.01 -17.51 2.48
C LYS A 147 -10.14 -17.26 1.48
N GLN A 148 -11.30 -16.82 1.94
CA GLN A 148 -12.46 -16.51 1.11
C GLN A 148 -12.18 -15.38 0.09
N LEU A 149 -11.24 -14.47 0.37
CA LEU A 149 -10.88 -13.37 -0.53
C LEU A 149 -9.89 -13.79 -1.63
N ILE A 150 -8.96 -14.71 -1.31
CA ILE A 150 -7.85 -15.08 -2.21
C ILE A 150 -8.03 -16.51 -2.79
N GLY A 151 -8.90 -17.32 -2.20
CA GLY A 151 -9.15 -18.71 -2.60
C GLY A 151 -8.09 -19.71 -2.14
N ARG A 152 -7.09 -19.28 -1.35
CA ARG A 152 -6.00 -20.13 -0.85
C ARG A 152 -5.47 -19.62 0.49
N GLU A 153 -4.68 -20.47 1.15
CA GLU A 153 -3.85 -20.06 2.28
C GLU A 153 -2.72 -19.14 1.80
N VAL A 154 -2.30 -18.23 2.69
CA VAL A 154 -1.19 -17.30 2.47
C VAL A 154 -0.11 -17.52 3.53
N PRO A 155 1.17 -17.23 3.21
CA PRO A 155 2.24 -17.31 4.21
C PRO A 155 1.97 -16.44 5.45
N THR A 156 2.33 -16.96 6.62
CA THR A 156 2.23 -16.22 7.89
C THR A 156 3.39 -15.24 8.05
N PHE A 157 3.26 -14.27 8.97
CA PHE A 157 4.37 -13.39 9.33
C PHE A 157 5.60 -14.16 9.82
N ASP A 158 5.42 -15.25 10.58
CA ASP A 158 6.52 -16.08 11.05
C ASP A 158 7.29 -16.74 9.90
N MET A 159 6.60 -17.17 8.84
CA MET A 159 7.25 -17.74 7.66
C MET A 159 8.11 -16.70 6.94
N TYR A 160 7.62 -15.47 6.80
CA TYR A 160 8.41 -14.37 6.24
C TYR A 160 9.60 -14.02 7.13
N ALA A 161 9.37 -13.89 8.44
CA ALA A 161 10.39 -13.54 9.41
C ALA A 161 11.51 -14.59 9.45
N ALA A 162 11.16 -15.88 9.49
CA ALA A 162 12.12 -16.98 9.42
C ALA A 162 12.96 -16.89 8.15
N ALA A 163 12.33 -16.68 6.99
CA ALA A 163 13.05 -16.63 5.74
C ALA A 163 14.02 -15.45 5.63
N ILE A 164 13.59 -14.26 6.06
CA ILE A 164 14.43 -13.07 6.10
C ILE A 164 15.60 -13.29 7.07
N ALA A 165 15.31 -13.75 8.29
CA ALA A 165 16.32 -13.93 9.32
C ALA A 165 17.35 -14.99 8.93
N GLU A 166 16.92 -16.16 8.45
CA GLU A 166 17.81 -17.23 7.98
C GLU A 166 18.75 -16.74 6.88
N THR A 167 18.20 -16.05 5.86
CA THR A 167 19.00 -15.57 4.74
C THR A 167 19.99 -14.49 5.16
N LEU A 168 19.57 -13.53 5.97
CA LEU A 168 20.46 -12.47 6.46
C LEU A 168 21.53 -13.01 7.42
N LEU A 169 21.18 -13.93 8.33
CA LEU A 169 22.12 -14.51 9.30
C LEU A 169 23.09 -15.53 8.67
N ALA A 170 22.86 -15.97 7.43
CA ALA A 170 23.85 -16.75 6.70
C ALA A 170 25.12 -15.93 6.39
N ASP A 171 24.99 -14.61 6.24
CA ASP A 171 26.11 -13.69 6.02
C ASP A 171 26.90 -13.45 7.33
N PRO A 172 28.22 -13.75 7.38
CA PRO A 172 29.04 -13.57 8.57
C PRO A 172 29.04 -12.15 9.14
N TRP A 173 29.10 -11.14 8.27
CA TRP A 173 29.17 -9.75 8.73
C TRP A 173 27.84 -9.27 9.26
N VAL A 174 26.70 -9.81 8.78
CA VAL A 174 25.40 -9.53 9.41
C VAL A 174 25.35 -10.11 10.82
N ARG A 175 25.86 -11.34 11.03
CA ARG A 175 25.91 -11.95 12.37
C ARG A 175 26.78 -11.16 13.35
N GLU A 176 27.90 -10.64 12.87
CA GLU A 176 28.86 -9.86 13.66
C GLU A 176 28.33 -8.44 13.96
N ASN A 177 27.87 -7.72 12.94
CA ASN A 177 27.53 -6.29 13.06
C ASN A 177 26.07 -6.02 13.43
N ARG A 178 25.19 -7.02 13.27
CA ARG A 178 23.75 -6.94 13.62
C ARG A 178 23.07 -5.66 13.14
N PRO A 179 23.07 -5.37 11.82
CA PRO A 179 22.32 -4.25 11.28
C PRO A 179 20.83 -4.36 11.63
N THR A 180 20.17 -3.22 11.78
CA THR A 180 18.73 -3.18 12.02
C THR A 180 17.97 -3.63 10.77
N LEU A 181 17.13 -4.64 10.92
CA LEU A 181 16.18 -5.04 9.90
C LEU A 181 15.00 -4.06 9.89
N VAL A 182 14.67 -3.56 8.70
CA VAL A 182 13.48 -2.74 8.45
C VAL A 182 12.56 -3.47 7.48
N ALA A 183 11.29 -3.58 7.83
CA ALA A 183 10.23 -4.00 6.93
C ALA A 183 9.22 -2.84 6.78
N GLU A 184 8.60 -2.72 5.61
CA GLU A 184 7.66 -1.63 5.28
C GLU A 184 6.24 -2.17 4.98
N PRO A 185 5.58 -2.83 5.95
CA PRO A 185 4.25 -3.37 5.73
C PRO A 185 3.22 -2.24 5.58
N GLY A 186 2.42 -2.31 4.52
CA GLY A 186 1.26 -1.43 4.32
C GLY A 186 -0.03 -2.23 4.48
N VAL A 187 -0.50 -2.80 3.36
CA VAL A 187 -1.71 -3.65 3.28
C VAL A 187 -1.76 -4.69 4.40
N SER A 188 -0.63 -5.32 4.72
CA SER A 188 -0.60 -6.41 5.69
C SER A 188 -0.94 -5.99 7.13
N VAL A 189 -0.87 -4.69 7.45
CA VAL A 189 -1.20 -4.14 8.77
C VAL A 189 -2.60 -3.53 8.79
N VAL A 190 -2.99 -2.84 7.72
CA VAL A 190 -4.21 -2.01 7.74
C VAL A 190 -5.36 -2.57 6.92
N ALA A 191 -5.18 -3.64 6.13
CA ALA A 191 -6.26 -4.12 5.28
C ALA A 191 -7.51 -4.51 6.08
N ASP A 192 -7.34 -5.30 7.13
CA ASP A 192 -8.42 -5.84 7.98
C ASP A 192 -8.79 -4.94 9.17
N SER A 193 -8.19 -3.74 9.30
CA SER A 193 -8.46 -2.83 10.42
C SER A 193 -9.70 -1.96 10.24
N MET A 194 -10.31 -1.94 9.05
CA MET A 194 -11.49 -1.13 8.76
C MET A 194 -12.57 -1.92 8.02
N SER A 195 -13.81 -1.52 8.28
CA SER A 195 -14.99 -1.90 7.49
C SER A 195 -15.69 -0.64 7.00
N PHE A 196 -16.25 -0.72 5.80
CA PHE A 196 -17.08 0.32 5.22
C PHE A 196 -18.55 -0.06 5.38
N TYR A 197 -19.35 0.84 5.96
CA TYR A 197 -20.78 0.64 6.16
C TYR A 197 -21.53 1.47 5.13
N THR A 198 -22.48 0.85 4.44
CA THR A 198 -23.29 1.53 3.42
C THR A 198 -24.75 1.14 3.57
N LYS A 199 -25.62 2.12 3.36
CA LYS A 199 -27.07 1.98 3.51
C LYS A 199 -27.69 1.59 2.18
N ILE A 200 -28.60 0.63 2.21
CA ILE A 200 -29.44 0.27 1.07
C ILE A 200 -30.43 1.40 0.83
N HIS A 201 -30.40 1.95 -0.38
CA HIS A 201 -31.29 3.02 -0.81
C HIS A 201 -32.48 2.46 -1.60
N SER A 202 -32.25 1.52 -2.51
CA SER A 202 -33.31 0.95 -3.33
C SER A 202 -33.01 -0.47 -3.80
N ARG A 203 -34.08 -1.17 -4.15
CA ARG A 203 -34.09 -2.51 -4.75
C ARG A 203 -34.84 -2.41 -6.08
N LYS A 204 -34.30 -2.98 -7.14
CA LYS A 204 -34.99 -3.10 -8.42
C LYS A 204 -34.70 -4.44 -9.10
N THR A 205 -35.66 -4.93 -9.86
CA THR A 205 -35.48 -6.04 -10.78
C THR A 205 -35.48 -5.48 -12.19
N VAL A 206 -34.47 -5.82 -13.00
CA VAL A 206 -34.35 -5.36 -14.38
C VAL A 206 -34.56 -6.56 -15.31
N ALA A 207 -35.38 -6.34 -16.34
CA ALA A 207 -35.78 -7.35 -17.33
C ALA A 207 -36.36 -8.62 -16.71
N ASP A 208 -36.97 -8.54 -15.52
CA ASP A 208 -37.50 -9.67 -14.74
C ASP A 208 -36.47 -10.79 -14.45
N GLU A 209 -35.17 -10.52 -14.67
CA GLU A 209 -34.09 -11.49 -14.58
C GLU A 209 -33.12 -11.16 -13.44
N LYS A 210 -32.70 -9.90 -13.35
CA LYS A 210 -31.58 -9.52 -12.47
C LYS A 210 -31.98 -8.51 -11.41
N ASN A 211 -31.69 -8.85 -10.16
CA ASN A 211 -31.93 -8.00 -9.01
C ASN A 211 -30.72 -7.13 -8.70
N PHE A 212 -30.96 -5.86 -8.45
CA PHE A 212 -29.96 -4.87 -8.05
C PHE A 212 -30.35 -4.20 -6.75
N ILE A 213 -29.41 -4.17 -5.82
CA ILE A 213 -29.51 -3.48 -4.53
C ILE A 213 -28.59 -2.28 -4.59
N THR A 214 -29.18 -1.08 -4.69
CA THR A 214 -28.43 0.17 -4.79
C THR A 214 -28.14 0.70 -3.39
N VAL A 215 -26.88 1.03 -3.12
CA VAL A 215 -26.44 1.57 -1.83
C VAL A 215 -25.90 2.99 -1.95
N ASP A 216 -25.79 3.70 -0.83
CA ASP A 216 -25.29 5.08 -0.76
C ASP A 216 -23.75 5.23 -0.84
N GLY A 217 -23.02 4.12 -0.86
CA GLY A 217 -21.60 4.04 -1.12
C GLY A 217 -21.28 3.71 -2.59
N SER A 218 -20.00 3.57 -2.90
CA SER A 218 -19.53 3.19 -4.24
C SER A 218 -18.43 2.13 -4.17
N VAL A 219 -18.13 1.52 -5.31
CA VAL A 219 -16.98 0.63 -5.50
C VAL A 219 -15.67 1.31 -5.11
N PHE A 220 -15.57 2.64 -5.23
CA PHE A 220 -14.38 3.39 -4.79
C PHE A 220 -14.24 3.49 -3.28
N ASN A 221 -15.30 3.27 -2.49
CA ASN A 221 -15.17 3.23 -1.04
C ASN A 221 -14.62 1.90 -0.54
N VAL A 222 -14.71 0.85 -1.38
CA VAL A 222 -14.47 -0.53 -1.00
C VAL A 222 -13.24 -1.12 -1.70
N LYS A 223 -13.17 -0.95 -3.01
CA LYS A 223 -12.12 -1.48 -3.90
C LYS A 223 -11.83 -0.50 -5.05
N PRO A 224 -11.11 0.62 -4.83
CA PRO A 224 -10.82 1.63 -5.85
C PRO A 224 -10.19 1.12 -7.14
N THR A 225 -9.46 0.00 -7.08
CA THR A 225 -8.87 -0.66 -8.24
C THR A 225 -9.87 -1.46 -9.07
N MET A 226 -11.13 -1.57 -8.63
CA MET A 226 -12.24 -2.26 -9.28
C MET A 226 -11.94 -3.72 -9.65
N HIS A 227 -11.15 -4.40 -8.82
CA HIS A 227 -10.90 -5.83 -9.02
C HIS A 227 -12.22 -6.62 -8.97
N PRO A 228 -12.32 -7.75 -9.70
CA PRO A 228 -13.58 -8.47 -9.87
C PRO A 228 -14.04 -9.21 -8.61
N TYR A 229 -13.14 -9.49 -7.67
CA TYR A 229 -13.45 -10.26 -6.47
C TYR A 229 -14.46 -9.56 -5.55
N ASN A 230 -15.37 -10.34 -4.99
CA ASN A 230 -16.25 -9.89 -3.91
C ASN A 230 -15.43 -9.71 -2.64
N MET A 231 -15.69 -8.60 -1.94
CA MET A 231 -15.14 -8.38 -0.61
C MET A 231 -15.95 -9.18 0.42
N LEU A 232 -15.39 -9.35 1.62
CA LEU A 232 -16.14 -9.91 2.73
C LEU A 232 -17.23 -8.93 3.13
N TYR A 233 -18.42 -9.45 3.43
CA TYR A 233 -19.56 -8.61 3.79
C TYR A 233 -20.41 -9.25 4.89
N ARG A 234 -21.19 -8.40 5.56
CA ARG A 234 -22.24 -8.80 6.49
C ARG A 234 -23.45 -7.93 6.23
N TYR A 235 -24.60 -8.57 6.05
CA TYR A 235 -25.89 -7.90 5.98
C TYR A 235 -26.37 -7.52 7.39
N LEU A 236 -26.84 -6.29 7.54
CA LEU A 236 -27.24 -5.68 8.81
C LEU A 236 -28.66 -5.11 8.63
N PRO A 237 -29.69 -5.96 8.79
CA PRO A 237 -31.06 -5.49 8.63
C PRO A 237 -31.49 -4.65 9.83
N ALA A 238 -32.34 -3.65 9.57
CA ALA A 238 -32.91 -2.78 10.60
C ALA A 238 -33.95 -3.50 11.48
N GLN A 239 -34.58 -4.56 10.94
CA GLN A 239 -35.53 -5.41 11.65
C GLN A 239 -35.15 -6.88 11.45
N THR A 240 -35.62 -7.78 12.32
CA THR A 240 -35.38 -9.22 12.14
C THR A 240 -36.03 -9.67 10.83
N VAL A 241 -35.20 -10.15 9.90
CA VAL A 241 -35.68 -10.65 8.61
C VAL A 241 -35.84 -12.17 8.69
N ALA A 242 -37.05 -12.63 8.39
CA ALA A 242 -37.31 -14.01 7.97
C ALA A 242 -37.81 -13.91 6.52
N GLY A 243 -36.98 -14.31 5.56
CA GLY A 243 -37.29 -14.14 4.14
C GLY A 243 -36.45 -15.05 3.27
N GLU A 244 -36.90 -15.24 2.03
CA GLU A 244 -36.15 -15.99 1.02
C GLU A 244 -34.88 -15.23 0.63
N GLU A 245 -33.83 -16.00 0.31
CA GLU A 245 -32.59 -15.43 -0.20
C GLU A 245 -32.80 -14.91 -1.63
N LEU A 246 -32.47 -13.64 -1.84
CA LEU A 246 -32.51 -12.97 -3.13
C LEU A 246 -31.12 -12.97 -3.77
N LEU A 247 -30.99 -13.62 -4.93
CA LEU A 247 -29.78 -13.50 -5.76
C LEU A 247 -29.75 -12.12 -6.40
N CYS A 248 -28.70 -11.34 -6.10
CA CYS A 248 -28.59 -9.95 -6.53
C CYS A 248 -27.15 -9.45 -6.67
N ASP A 249 -27.00 -8.32 -7.36
CA ASP A 249 -25.80 -7.49 -7.34
C ASP A 249 -26.01 -6.29 -6.40
N VAL A 250 -25.03 -6.01 -5.54
CA VAL A 250 -24.97 -4.77 -4.75
C VAL A 250 -24.19 -3.74 -5.55
N VAL A 251 -24.88 -2.67 -5.95
CA VAL A 251 -24.35 -1.61 -6.82
C VAL A 251 -24.26 -0.28 -6.09
N GLY A 252 -23.27 0.52 -6.45
CA GLY A 252 -23.01 1.81 -5.81
C GLY A 252 -23.84 2.97 -6.37
N SER A 253 -23.55 4.16 -5.86
CA SER A 253 -24.26 5.40 -6.16
C SER A 253 -23.79 6.14 -7.41
N THR A 254 -22.73 5.68 -8.09
CA THR A 254 -22.18 6.39 -9.27
C THR A 254 -22.93 6.05 -10.56
N CYS A 255 -22.75 6.88 -11.59
CA CYS A 255 -23.33 6.64 -12.91
C CYS A 255 -22.55 5.62 -13.78
N MET A 256 -21.66 4.83 -13.18
CA MET A 256 -20.84 3.86 -13.91
C MET A 256 -21.42 2.46 -13.82
N GLU A 257 -21.58 1.78 -14.96
CA GLU A 257 -22.00 0.36 -14.99
C GLU A 257 -21.08 -0.59 -14.22
N LYS A 258 -19.80 -0.20 -14.08
CA LYS A 258 -18.80 -0.97 -13.33
C LYS A 258 -18.84 -0.71 -11.81
N ASP A 259 -19.75 0.15 -11.33
CA ASP A 259 -19.94 0.42 -9.89
C ASP A 259 -20.70 -0.71 -9.20
N VAL A 260 -20.06 -1.87 -9.16
CA VAL A 260 -20.61 -3.07 -8.54
C VAL A 260 -19.71 -3.48 -7.38
N ILE A 261 -20.25 -3.39 -6.17
CA ILE A 261 -19.54 -3.64 -4.92
C ILE A 261 -19.49 -5.15 -4.66
N LEU A 262 -20.62 -5.83 -4.79
CA LEU A 262 -20.76 -7.29 -4.65
C LEU A 262 -21.56 -7.84 -5.84
N ARG A 263 -21.09 -8.93 -6.44
CA ARG A 263 -21.70 -9.58 -7.62
C ARG A 263 -22.30 -10.92 -7.21
N GLU A 264 -23.50 -11.19 -7.68
CA GLU A 264 -24.17 -12.50 -7.61
C GLU A 264 -24.15 -13.09 -6.19
N ILE A 265 -24.55 -12.27 -5.21
CA ILE A 265 -24.66 -12.69 -3.81
C ILE A 265 -26.10 -12.98 -3.43
N LEU A 266 -26.26 -13.75 -2.36
CA LEU A 266 -27.56 -14.03 -1.74
C LEU A 266 -27.74 -13.10 -0.54
N LEU A 267 -28.82 -12.32 -0.53
CA LEU A 267 -29.22 -11.48 0.61
C LEU A 267 -30.64 -11.87 1.07
N PRO A 268 -30.88 -12.04 2.39
CA PRO A 268 -32.20 -12.37 2.88
C PRO A 268 -33.09 -11.12 2.86
N ASP A 269 -34.01 -11.07 1.90
CA ASP A 269 -34.96 -9.97 1.64
C ASP A 269 -34.42 -8.55 1.95
N PRO A 270 -33.46 -8.03 1.16
CA PRO A 270 -32.85 -6.71 1.40
C PRO A 270 -33.85 -5.56 1.21
N GLN A 271 -33.98 -4.69 2.22
CA GLN A 271 -34.90 -3.55 2.21
C GLN A 271 -34.18 -2.19 2.23
N PRO A 272 -34.78 -1.13 1.64
CA PRO A 272 -34.33 0.24 1.85
C PRO A 272 -34.24 0.59 3.34
N GLY A 273 -33.11 1.16 3.75
CA GLY A 273 -32.82 1.53 5.14
C GLY A 273 -31.92 0.53 5.88
N ASP A 274 -31.82 -0.71 5.41
CA ASP A 274 -30.87 -1.69 5.91
C ASP A 274 -29.43 -1.32 5.56
N TYR A 275 -28.46 -1.95 6.22
CA TYR A 275 -27.04 -1.71 6.00
C TYR A 275 -26.31 -2.95 5.51
N ILE A 276 -25.23 -2.71 4.77
CA ILE A 276 -24.24 -3.73 4.44
C ILE A 276 -22.90 -3.24 4.99
N GLU A 277 -22.28 -4.07 5.83
CA GLU A 277 -20.88 -3.92 6.22
C GLU A 277 -20.02 -4.61 5.16
N ILE A 278 -19.04 -3.89 4.61
CA ILE A 278 -17.99 -4.45 3.76
C ILE A 278 -16.67 -4.40 4.52
N ARG A 279 -16.05 -5.56 4.74
CA ARG A 279 -14.83 -5.70 5.53
C ARG A 279 -13.58 -5.66 4.67
N ASN A 280 -12.43 -5.56 5.34
CA ASN A 280 -11.11 -5.53 4.72
C ASN A 280 -10.89 -4.30 3.82
N THR A 281 -11.43 -3.16 4.25
CA THR A 281 -11.41 -1.90 3.49
C THR A 281 -10.44 -0.88 4.07
N GLY A 282 -9.44 -1.27 4.88
CA GLY A 282 -8.53 -0.28 5.49
C GLY A 282 -7.30 0.07 4.65
N ALA A 283 -6.93 -0.77 3.68
CA ALA A 283 -5.80 -0.52 2.79
C ALA A 283 -6.26 0.08 1.46
N TYR A 284 -5.64 1.19 1.04
CA TYR A 284 -5.84 1.80 -0.28
C TYR A 284 -7.28 2.16 -0.63
N THR A 285 -8.15 2.38 0.35
CA THR A 285 -9.53 2.87 0.14
C THR A 285 -9.55 4.37 0.33
N ILE A 286 -9.54 4.87 1.58
CA ILE A 286 -9.62 6.29 1.95
C ILE A 286 -8.60 7.14 1.18
N VAL A 287 -7.40 6.61 0.95
CA VAL A 287 -6.31 7.32 0.26
C VAL A 287 -6.43 7.33 -1.27
N MET A 288 -7.31 6.49 -1.84
CA MET A 288 -7.57 6.40 -3.29
C MET A 288 -9.02 6.72 -3.67
N THR A 289 -9.93 6.89 -2.72
CA THR A 289 -11.32 7.25 -2.98
C THR A 289 -11.38 8.70 -3.49
N PRO A 290 -11.79 8.93 -4.75
CA PRO A 290 -12.00 10.28 -5.25
C PRO A 290 -13.30 10.85 -4.69
N PRO A 291 -13.44 12.20 -4.61
CA PRO A 291 -14.72 12.84 -4.33
C PRO A 291 -15.61 12.83 -5.59
N PHE A 292 -15.90 11.63 -6.11
CA PHE A 292 -16.75 11.41 -7.28
C PHE A 292 -18.14 10.97 -6.83
N ILE A 293 -19.15 11.81 -7.06
CA ILE A 293 -20.55 11.67 -6.60
C ILE A 293 -20.70 11.75 -5.07
N ASN A 294 -19.89 11.02 -4.32
CA ASN A 294 -19.89 11.00 -2.86
C ASN A 294 -18.76 11.87 -2.30
N LEU A 295 -19.06 12.58 -1.22
CA LEU A 295 -18.05 13.22 -0.36
C LEU A 295 -17.36 12.17 0.52
N ALA A 296 -16.18 12.49 1.04
CA ALA A 296 -15.46 11.55 1.91
C ALA A 296 -16.28 11.23 3.18
N PRO A 297 -16.50 9.95 3.53
CA PRO A 297 -17.29 9.59 4.70
C PRO A 297 -16.54 9.87 6.01
N ALA A 298 -17.29 9.88 7.12
CA ALA A 298 -16.72 9.92 8.46
C ALA A 298 -15.91 8.65 8.76
N ILE A 299 -14.95 8.76 9.70
CA ILE A 299 -14.21 7.64 10.26
C ILE A 299 -14.49 7.61 11.75
N VAL A 300 -14.93 6.46 12.24
CA VAL A 300 -15.20 6.23 13.67
C VAL A 300 -14.44 5.00 14.15
N ALA A 301 -14.15 4.94 15.45
CA ALA A 301 -13.56 3.78 16.09
C ALA A 301 -14.31 3.41 17.38
N PRO A 302 -14.36 2.14 17.79
CA PRO A 302 -14.93 1.77 19.08
C PRO A 302 -14.16 2.43 20.24
N ASP A 303 -14.86 3.00 21.21
CA ASP A 303 -14.24 3.70 22.35
C ASP A 303 -13.84 2.77 23.53
N GLY A 304 -14.10 1.46 23.38
CA GLY A 304 -13.88 0.45 24.40
C GLY A 304 -14.92 0.40 25.53
N LYS A 305 -15.93 1.28 25.50
CA LYS A 305 -17.02 1.38 26.48
C LYS A 305 -18.38 1.00 25.89
N GLY A 306 -18.40 0.53 24.66
CA GLY A 306 -19.60 0.12 23.95
C GLY A 306 -20.19 1.20 23.05
N ASP A 307 -19.46 2.30 22.82
CA ASP A 307 -19.83 3.36 21.88
C ASP A 307 -18.72 3.57 20.83
N PHE A 308 -18.83 4.63 20.04
CA PHE A 308 -17.88 5.02 19.00
C PHE A 308 -17.35 6.43 19.23
N GLU A 309 -16.05 6.61 19.03
CA GLU A 309 -15.41 7.93 18.90
C GLU A 309 -15.26 8.34 17.44
N LEU A 310 -15.44 9.64 17.16
CA LEU A 310 -15.24 10.21 15.84
C LEU A 310 -13.76 10.54 15.63
N LEU A 311 -13.10 9.82 14.71
CA LEU A 311 -11.70 10.05 14.35
C LEU A 311 -11.55 11.09 13.23
N ARG A 312 -12.52 11.13 12.31
CA ARG A 312 -12.58 12.10 11.22
C ARG A 312 -14.03 12.38 10.86
N GLU A 313 -14.40 13.64 10.78
CA GLU A 313 -15.71 14.06 10.27
C GLU A 313 -15.93 13.64 8.81
N ALA A 314 -17.19 13.49 8.42
CA ALA A 314 -17.55 13.41 7.00
C ALA A 314 -17.22 14.75 6.33
N GLN A 315 -16.71 14.69 5.10
CA GLN A 315 -16.42 15.89 4.34
C GLN A 315 -17.72 16.62 4.02
N SER A 316 -17.79 17.91 4.37
CA SER A 316 -18.91 18.77 3.99
C SER A 316 -18.75 19.33 2.57
N VAL A 317 -19.84 19.84 2.01
CA VAL A 317 -19.80 20.56 0.72
C VAL A 317 -18.86 21.77 0.82
N ASP A 318 -18.89 22.52 1.91
CA ASP A 318 -18.01 23.68 2.11
C ASP A 318 -16.52 23.28 2.14
N GLN A 319 -16.18 22.18 2.82
CA GLN A 319 -14.81 21.66 2.83
C GLN A 319 -14.36 21.20 1.44
N PHE A 320 -15.26 20.58 0.67
CA PHE A 320 -14.97 20.23 -0.72
C PHE A 320 -14.74 21.46 -1.60
N LEU A 321 -15.58 22.49 -1.44
CA LEU A 321 -15.51 23.73 -2.23
C LEU A 321 -14.39 24.68 -1.80
N ALA A 322 -13.81 24.51 -0.60
CA ALA A 322 -12.78 25.40 -0.05
C ALA A 322 -11.52 25.55 -0.93
N CYS A 323 -11.23 24.57 -1.79
CA CYS A 323 -10.11 24.62 -2.74
C CYS A 323 -10.47 25.29 -4.08
N TYR A 324 -11.71 25.71 -4.27
CA TYR A 324 -12.21 26.29 -5.52
C TYR A 324 -12.44 27.79 -5.35
N ASN A 325 -11.89 28.58 -6.27
CA ASN A 325 -12.22 30.00 -6.41
C ASN A 325 -13.53 30.14 -7.19
N LEU A 326 -14.66 29.88 -6.51
CA LEU A 326 -15.99 30.02 -7.10
C LEU A 326 -16.28 31.50 -7.33
N ARG A 327 -16.27 31.94 -8.59
CA ARG A 327 -16.82 33.25 -8.95
C ARG A 327 -18.32 33.17 -8.84
N THR A 328 -18.92 33.91 -7.90
CA THR A 328 -20.36 34.15 -7.92
C THR A 328 -20.69 34.83 -9.24
N PRO A 329 -21.64 34.31 -10.05
CA PRO A 329 -22.10 35.03 -11.22
C PRO A 329 -22.54 36.43 -10.77
N ALA A 330 -22.07 37.47 -11.47
CA ALA A 330 -22.54 38.83 -11.21
C ALA A 330 -24.06 38.84 -11.31
N GLN A 331 -24.72 39.31 -10.23
CA GLN A 331 -26.17 39.53 -10.17
C GLN A 331 -26.60 40.58 -11.18
#